data_AF-A0A8D8FWP6-F1
#
_entry.id   AF-A0A8D8FWP6-F1
#
_cell.length_a   1.000
_cell.length_b   1.000
_cell.length_c   1.000
_cell.angle_alpha   90.00
_cell.angle_beta   90.00
_cell.angle_gamma   90.00
#
_symmetry.space_group_name_H-M   'P 1'
#
loop_
_entity.id
_entity.type
_entity.pdbx_description
1 polymer ?
#
loop_
_entity_poly.entity_id
_entity_poly.type
_entity_poly.pdbx_seq_one_letter_code
_entity_poly.pdbx_strand_id
1 'polypeptide(L)'
;KEHTSPGGTDSCQLQSRKRRRGVIEKKRRDRINSSLTELKRLVPSAYEKQGSAKLEKAEILQLTVDHLKTLHARGLDDASYDPQRFAMDYHIIGFRECVAEVARYLVTIEGMDVQDPLRLRLMSHLQCFATQRELTTKAT
;
A
#
# COMPACT_ATOMS: atom_id res chain seq x y z
N LYS A 1 68.12 39.43 -11.56
CA LYS A 1 66.79 39.68 -12.19
C LYS A 1 66.64 38.57 -13.22
N GLU A 2 65.69 37.65 -13.14
CA GLU A 2 64.29 37.83 -12.82
C GLU A 2 63.69 36.66 -12.04
N HIS A 3 62.72 37.00 -11.22
CA HIS A 3 61.76 36.10 -10.61
C HIS A 3 60.67 35.78 -11.63
N THR A 4 60.28 34.52 -11.76
CA THR A 4 58.99 34.17 -12.39
C THR A 4 58.27 33.13 -11.54
N SER A 5 57.25 33.61 -10.82
CA SER A 5 56.36 32.86 -9.94
C SER A 5 55.44 31.90 -10.72
N PRO A 6 55.11 30.72 -10.18
CA PRO A 6 54.00 29.90 -10.65
C PRO A 6 52.74 30.22 -9.84
N GLY A 7 51.86 31.07 -10.36
CA GLY A 7 50.62 31.44 -9.67
C GLY A 7 49.51 31.77 -10.66
N GLY A 8 48.79 30.77 -11.17
CA GLY A 8 47.66 31.02 -12.08
C GLY A 8 46.77 29.82 -12.41
N THR A 9 47.22 28.58 -12.21
CA THR A 9 46.51 27.38 -12.69
C THR A 9 45.45 26.82 -11.72
N ASP A 10 45.53 27.11 -10.41
CA ASP A 10 44.60 26.53 -9.42
C ASP A 10 43.21 27.19 -9.37
N SER A 11 43.14 28.50 -9.63
CA SER A 11 41.89 29.29 -9.55
C SER A 11 40.83 28.82 -10.57
N CYS A 12 41.26 28.55 -11.81
CA CYS A 12 40.37 28.14 -12.91
C CYS A 12 39.79 26.72 -12.69
N GLN A 13 40.60 25.80 -12.14
CA GLN A 13 40.15 24.44 -11.83
C GLN A 13 39.15 24.41 -10.66
N LEU A 14 39.36 25.23 -9.63
CA LEU A 14 38.44 25.36 -8.49
C LEU A 14 37.06 25.90 -8.92
N GLN A 15 37.01 26.88 -9.82
CA GLN A 15 35.75 27.40 -10.35
C GLN A 15 35.01 26.37 -11.22
N SER A 16 35.73 25.57 -12.03
CA SER A 16 35.15 24.47 -12.82
C SER A 16 34.56 23.37 -11.93
N ARG A 17 35.25 23.00 -10.84
CA ARG A 17 34.73 22.06 -9.84
C ARG A 17 33.50 22.60 -9.12
N LYS A 18 33.49 23.90 -8.76
CA LYS A 18 32.35 24.54 -8.09
C LYS A 18 31.12 24.63 -9.00
N ARG A 19 31.30 24.93 -10.29
CA ARG A 19 30.23 24.88 -11.30
C ARG A 19 29.68 23.45 -11.47
N ARG A 20 30.55 22.44 -11.59
CA ARG A 20 30.12 21.03 -11.68
C ARG A 20 29.33 20.59 -10.44
N ARG A 21 29.80 20.95 -9.24
CA ARG A 21 29.07 20.70 -7.98
C ARG A 21 27.67 21.35 -8.00
N GLY A 22 27.58 22.59 -8.48
CA GLY A 22 26.29 23.30 -8.62
C GLY A 22 25.30 22.60 -9.57
N VAL A 23 25.77 22.05 -10.68
CA VAL A 23 24.92 21.29 -11.63
C VAL A 23 24.40 19.99 -11.02
N ILE A 24 25.26 19.25 -10.30
CA ILE A 24 24.88 17.99 -9.64
C ILE A 24 23.82 18.26 -8.56
N GLU A 25 24.02 19.28 -7.74
CA GLU A 25 23.06 19.65 -6.69
C GLU A 25 21.75 20.17 -7.26
N LYS A 26 21.78 20.92 -8.37
CA LYS A 26 20.55 21.30 -9.10
C LYS A 26 19.77 20.06 -9.53
N LYS A 27 20.42 19.10 -10.21
CA LYS A 27 19.77 17.84 -10.61
C LYS A 27 19.22 17.06 -9.42
N ARG A 28 19.91 17.05 -8.27
CA ARG A 28 19.40 16.41 -7.04
C ARG A 28 18.13 17.06 -6.55
N ARG A 29 18.10 18.40 -6.46
CA ARG A 29 16.93 19.17 -6.04
C ARG A 29 15.75 19.00 -6.98
N ASP A 30 16.00 18.97 -8.28
CA ASP A 30 14.96 18.75 -9.29
C ASP A 30 14.32 17.37 -9.11
N ARG A 31 15.12 16.30 -8.92
CA ARG A 31 14.59 14.96 -8.61
C ARG A 31 13.72 14.94 -7.36
N ILE A 32 14.17 15.56 -6.27
CA ILE A 32 13.40 15.64 -5.02
C ILE A 32 12.05 16.35 -5.24
N ASN A 33 12.06 17.46 -5.98
CA ASN A 33 10.83 18.21 -6.26
C ASN A 33 9.87 17.42 -7.16
N SER A 34 10.39 16.66 -8.13
CA SER A 34 9.58 15.75 -8.95
C SER A 34 8.91 14.68 -8.09
N SER A 35 9.68 14.00 -7.22
CA SER A 35 9.12 12.99 -6.31
C SER A 35 8.05 13.57 -5.37
N LEU A 36 8.27 14.76 -4.80
CA LEU A 36 7.25 15.41 -3.97
C LEU A 36 5.98 15.78 -4.75
N THR A 37 6.11 16.07 -6.04
CA THR A 37 4.96 16.35 -6.91
C THR A 37 4.18 15.07 -7.23
N GLU A 38 4.90 13.97 -7.45
CA GLU A 38 4.32 12.65 -7.64
C GLU A 38 3.61 12.15 -6.37
N LEU A 39 4.23 12.29 -5.20
CA LEU A 39 3.63 11.94 -3.91
C LEU A 39 2.29 12.67 -3.67
N LYS A 40 2.18 13.95 -4.04
CA LYS A 40 0.90 14.69 -3.97
C LYS A 40 -0.21 14.08 -4.82
N ARG A 41 0.14 13.42 -5.93
CA ARG A 41 -0.84 12.77 -6.82
C ARG A 41 -1.18 11.35 -6.37
N LEU A 42 -0.22 10.63 -5.79
CA LEU A 42 -0.39 9.23 -5.40
C LEU A 42 -1.03 9.07 -4.02
N VAL A 43 -0.77 9.98 -3.09
CA VAL A 43 -1.27 9.89 -1.71
C VAL A 43 -2.67 10.50 -1.64
N PRO A 44 -3.73 9.74 -1.29
CA PRO A 44 -5.12 10.22 -1.36
C PRO A 44 -5.38 11.52 -0.58
N SER A 45 -4.92 11.57 0.67
CA SER A 45 -5.08 12.74 1.54
C SER A 45 -4.32 13.98 1.04
N ALA A 46 -3.18 13.79 0.39
CA ALA A 46 -2.43 14.89 -0.23
C ALA A 46 -3.11 15.37 -1.52
N TYR A 47 -3.68 14.45 -2.29
CA TYR A 47 -4.40 14.77 -3.53
C TYR A 47 -5.65 15.61 -3.25
N GLU A 48 -6.45 15.23 -2.26
CA GLU A 48 -7.66 15.95 -1.86
C GLU A 48 -7.36 17.40 -1.42
N LYS A 49 -6.29 17.58 -0.65
CA LYS A 49 -5.88 18.90 -0.14
C LYS A 49 -5.27 19.80 -1.22
N GLN A 50 -4.85 19.26 -2.37
CA GLN A 50 -4.20 20.04 -3.45
C GLN A 50 -5.10 21.15 -4.01
N GLY A 51 -6.43 21.01 -3.92
CA GLY A 51 -7.39 22.02 -4.40
C GLY A 51 -7.67 23.17 -3.44
N SER A 52 -7.30 23.05 -2.16
CA SER A 52 -7.68 24.01 -1.11
C SER A 52 -6.52 24.91 -0.64
N ALA A 53 -5.30 24.37 -0.57
CA ALA A 53 -4.12 25.15 -0.19
C ALA A 53 -2.84 24.52 -0.73
N LYS A 54 -1.79 25.33 -0.92
CA LYS A 54 -0.47 24.83 -1.31
C LYS A 54 0.14 24.05 -0.15
N LEU A 55 0.16 22.72 -0.28
CA LEU A 55 0.80 21.83 0.68
C LEU A 55 2.30 22.14 0.85
N GLU A 56 2.73 22.23 2.10
CA GLU A 56 4.13 22.36 2.46
C GLU A 56 4.88 21.03 2.26
N LYS A 57 6.20 21.08 2.06
CA LYS A 57 7.00 19.86 1.83
C LYS A 57 6.93 18.90 3.01
N ALA A 58 6.96 19.41 4.23
CA ALA A 58 6.86 18.60 5.44
C ALA A 58 5.48 17.91 5.53
N GLU A 59 4.40 18.62 5.20
CA GLU A 59 3.04 18.06 5.18
C GLU A 59 2.91 16.93 4.14
N ILE A 60 3.44 17.11 2.92
CA ILE A 60 3.44 16.06 1.88
C ILE A 60 4.12 14.78 2.40
N LEU A 61 5.28 14.92 3.04
CA LEU A 61 6.02 13.79 3.59
C LEU A 61 5.26 13.12 4.74
N GLN A 62 4.65 13.91 5.64
CA GLN A 62 3.86 13.37 6.75
C GLN A 62 2.64 12.58 6.26
N LEU A 63 1.86 13.15 5.33
CA LEU A 63 0.72 12.47 4.73
C LEU A 63 1.12 11.17 4.01
N THR A 64 2.30 11.16 3.39
CA THR A 64 2.85 9.95 2.76
C THR A 64 3.19 8.89 3.81
N VAL A 65 3.88 9.27 4.90
CA VAL A 65 4.22 8.33 5.98
C VAL A 65 2.97 7.74 6.62
N ASP A 66 1.95 8.56 6.88
CA ASP A 66 0.70 8.11 7.48
C ASP A 66 -0.08 7.18 6.52
N HIS A 67 -0.02 7.46 5.22
CA HIS A 67 -0.57 6.56 4.20
C HIS A 67 0.16 5.21 4.20
N LEU A 68 1.49 5.20 4.23
CA LEU A 68 2.28 3.97 4.30
C LEU A 68 1.96 3.16 5.56
N LYS A 69 1.91 3.79 6.74
CA LYS A 69 1.47 3.12 7.99
C LYS A 69 0.08 2.50 7.87
N THR A 70 -0.82 3.19 7.17
CA THR A 70 -2.18 2.66 6.91
C THR A 70 -2.14 1.44 6.00
N LEU A 71 -1.30 1.47 4.95
CA LEU A 71 -1.10 0.30 4.07
C LEU A 71 -0.49 -0.87 4.85
N HIS A 72 0.49 -0.61 5.72
CA HIS A 72 1.11 -1.61 6.61
C HIS A 72 0.05 -2.25 7.52
N ALA A 73 -0.76 -1.44 8.20
CA ALA A 73 -1.81 -1.90 9.09
C ALA A 73 -2.91 -2.71 8.37
N ARG A 74 -3.15 -2.41 7.09
CA ARG A 74 -4.09 -3.16 6.23
C ARG A 74 -3.49 -4.42 5.60
N GLY A 75 -2.23 -4.75 5.91
CA GLY A 75 -1.52 -5.89 5.32
C GLY A 75 -1.17 -5.69 3.83
N LEU A 76 -1.17 -4.45 3.35
CA LEU A 76 -0.94 -4.11 1.94
C LEU A 76 0.53 -3.74 1.62
N ASP A 77 1.39 -3.62 2.64
CA ASP A 77 2.85 -3.44 2.47
C ASP A 77 3.65 -4.72 2.74
N ASP A 78 2.99 -5.88 2.75
CA ASP A 78 3.82 -7.06 2.67
C ASP A 78 4.44 -7.11 1.27
N ALA A 79 5.76 -6.93 1.23
CA ALA A 79 6.60 -7.32 0.11
C ALA A 79 6.43 -8.81 -0.25
N SER A 80 5.64 -9.58 0.52
CA SER A 80 4.92 -10.75 0.04
C SER A 80 3.61 -10.35 -0.67
N TYR A 81 3.69 -10.13 -1.99
CA TYR A 81 2.58 -10.59 -2.82
C TYR A 81 2.52 -12.11 -2.60
N ASP A 82 1.70 -12.55 -1.65
CA ASP A 82 1.46 -13.96 -1.41
C ASP A 82 0.12 -14.37 -2.02
N PRO A 83 0.14 -14.91 -3.26
CA PRO A 83 -1.04 -15.50 -3.88
C PRO A 83 -1.74 -16.52 -2.98
N GLN A 84 -1.02 -17.18 -2.07
CA GLN A 84 -1.60 -18.17 -1.17
C GLN A 84 -2.52 -17.50 -0.14
N ARG A 85 -2.09 -16.41 0.49
CA ARG A 85 -2.92 -15.66 1.44
C ARG A 85 -4.20 -15.10 0.80
N PHE A 86 -4.09 -14.52 -0.39
CA PHE A 86 -5.28 -14.10 -1.15
C PHE A 86 -6.17 -15.29 -1.54
N ALA A 87 -5.58 -16.38 -2.02
CA ALA A 87 -6.34 -17.59 -2.36
C ALA A 87 -7.08 -18.15 -1.13
N MET A 88 -6.49 -18.08 0.06
CA MET A 88 -7.13 -18.45 1.32
C MET A 88 -8.31 -17.52 1.65
N ASP A 89 -8.13 -16.21 1.56
CA ASP A 89 -9.19 -15.23 1.80
C ASP A 89 -10.36 -15.41 0.81
N TYR A 90 -10.06 -15.54 -0.48
CA TYR A 90 -11.07 -15.83 -1.51
C TYR A 90 -11.76 -17.17 -1.29
N HIS A 91 -11.04 -18.19 -0.83
CA HIS A 91 -11.62 -19.48 -0.52
C HIS A 91 -12.60 -19.38 0.67
N ILE A 92 -12.25 -18.61 1.71
CA ILE A 92 -13.14 -18.38 2.86
C ILE A 92 -14.40 -17.64 2.41
N ILE A 93 -14.25 -16.58 1.60
CA ILE A 93 -15.37 -15.83 1.04
C ILE A 93 -16.27 -16.74 0.21
N GLY A 94 -15.71 -17.51 -0.73
CA GLY A 94 -16.48 -18.42 -1.59
C GLY A 94 -17.16 -19.54 -0.79
N PHE A 95 -16.55 -20.02 0.29
CA PHE A 95 -17.21 -20.98 1.18
C PHE A 95 -18.42 -20.35 1.87
N ARG A 96 -18.31 -19.11 2.38
CA ARG A 96 -19.44 -18.40 3.01
C ARG A 96 -20.59 -18.16 2.03
N GLU A 97 -20.27 -17.77 0.80
CA GLU A 97 -21.26 -17.63 -0.28
C GLU A 97 -21.95 -18.97 -0.59
N CYS A 98 -21.18 -20.05 -0.66
CA CYS A 98 -21.72 -21.40 -0.84
C CYS A 98 -22.67 -21.80 0.30
N VAL A 99 -22.30 -21.55 1.57
CA VAL A 99 -23.19 -21.84 2.71
C VAL A 99 -24.49 -21.05 2.63
N ALA A 100 -24.42 -19.77 2.26
CA ALA A 100 -25.62 -18.94 2.06
C ALA A 100 -26.50 -19.50 0.92
N GLU A 101 -25.89 -19.95 -0.17
CA GLU A 101 -26.60 -20.53 -1.30
C GLU A 101 -27.22 -21.88 -0.95
N VAL A 102 -26.56 -22.74 -0.18
CA VAL A 102 -27.16 -23.97 0.36
C VAL A 102 -28.36 -23.63 1.24
N ALA A 103 -28.25 -22.62 2.12
CA ALA A 103 -29.37 -22.16 2.92
C ALA A 103 -30.55 -21.72 2.04
N ARG A 104 -30.28 -20.99 0.94
CA ARG A 104 -31.29 -20.54 -0.01
C ARG A 104 -31.92 -21.72 -0.77
N TYR A 105 -31.10 -22.61 -1.32
CA TYR A 105 -31.53 -23.78 -2.08
C TYR A 105 -32.50 -24.66 -1.29
N LEU A 106 -32.16 -24.97 -0.03
CA LEU A 106 -32.99 -25.82 0.83
C LEU A 106 -34.39 -25.21 1.09
N VAL A 107 -34.55 -23.88 1.14
CA VAL A 107 -35.90 -23.28 1.26
C VAL A 107 -36.59 -23.17 -0.10
N THR A 108 -35.88 -22.60 -1.07
CA THR A 108 -36.51 -22.12 -2.31
C THR A 108 -36.71 -23.19 -3.36
N ILE A 109 -35.86 -24.22 -3.37
CA ILE A 109 -35.92 -25.31 -4.35
C ILE A 109 -36.50 -26.56 -3.69
N GLU A 110 -35.96 -26.96 -2.53
CA GLU A 110 -36.43 -28.15 -1.82
C GLU A 110 -37.69 -27.92 -0.98
N GLY A 111 -38.11 -26.65 -0.81
CA GLY A 111 -39.31 -26.33 -0.04
C GLY A 111 -39.21 -26.66 1.45
N MET A 112 -38.00 -26.86 1.98
CA MET A 112 -37.82 -27.20 3.39
C MET A 112 -38.18 -26.01 4.28
N ASP A 113 -38.88 -26.31 5.38
CA ASP A 113 -39.17 -25.31 6.40
C ASP A 113 -37.86 -24.76 7.02
N VAL A 114 -37.88 -23.48 7.37
CA VAL A 114 -36.73 -22.81 8.00
C VAL A 114 -36.43 -23.40 9.37
N GLN A 115 -37.45 -23.93 10.07
CA GLN A 115 -37.31 -24.61 11.36
C GLN A 115 -37.05 -26.11 11.24
N ASP A 116 -36.86 -26.63 10.02
CA ASP A 116 -36.58 -28.04 9.83
C ASP A 116 -35.30 -28.48 10.59
N PRO A 117 -35.37 -29.53 11.44
CA PRO A 117 -34.23 -29.95 12.27
C PRO A 117 -33.01 -30.44 11.48
N LEU A 118 -33.18 -30.92 10.24
CA LEU A 118 -32.08 -31.31 9.36
C LEU A 118 -31.41 -30.05 8.79
N ARG A 119 -32.20 -29.09 8.30
CA ARG A 119 -31.70 -27.80 7.83
C ARG A 119 -30.88 -27.09 8.91
N LEU A 120 -31.42 -26.97 10.12
CA LEU A 120 -30.75 -26.29 11.23
C LEU A 120 -29.41 -26.94 11.58
N ARG A 121 -29.38 -28.29 11.68
CA ARG A 121 -28.13 -29.03 11.93
C ARG A 121 -27.11 -28.82 10.82
N LEU A 122 -27.52 -28.89 9.56
CA LEU A 122 -26.63 -28.71 8.43
C LEU A 122 -26.04 -27.30 8.40
N MET A 123 -26.87 -26.26 8.57
CA MET A 123 -26.39 -24.87 8.61
C MET A 123 -25.45 -24.62 9.78
N SER A 124 -25.80 -25.12 10.97
CA SER A 124 -24.93 -25.01 12.14
C SER A 124 -23.58 -25.71 11.92
N HIS A 125 -23.58 -26.90 11.32
CA HIS A 125 -22.36 -27.63 11.01
C HIS A 125 -21.47 -26.86 10.02
N LEU A 126 -22.03 -26.36 8.93
CA LEU A 126 -21.28 -25.61 7.91
C LEU A 126 -20.72 -24.28 8.46
N GLN A 127 -21.48 -23.58 9.29
CA GLN A 127 -21.02 -22.34 9.96
C GLN A 127 -19.90 -22.61 10.98
N CYS A 128 -20.03 -23.70 11.75
CA CYS A 128 -18.99 -24.12 12.69
C CYS A 128 -17.70 -24.48 11.93
N PHE A 129 -17.81 -25.23 10.84
CA PHE A 129 -16.68 -25.59 9.99
C PHE A 129 -16.00 -24.36 9.35
N ALA A 130 -16.77 -23.38 8.87
CA ALA A 130 -16.23 -22.11 8.37
C ALA A 130 -15.39 -21.40 9.44
N THR A 131 -15.94 -21.28 10.65
CA THR A 131 -15.30 -20.60 11.78
C THR A 131 -14.01 -21.33 12.21
N GLN A 132 -14.03 -22.67 12.28
CA GLN A 132 -12.85 -23.46 12.62
C GLN A 132 -11.73 -23.28 11.59
N ARG A 133 -12.06 -23.27 10.30
CA ARG A 133 -11.08 -23.03 9.22
C ARG A 133 -10.47 -21.64 9.25
N GLU A 134 -11.26 -20.62 9.58
CA GLU A 134 -10.76 -19.25 9.77
C GLU A 134 -9.77 -19.12 10.93
N LEU A 135 -9.92 -19.92 11.99
CA LEU A 135 -9.01 -19.93 13.13
C LEU A 135 -7.71 -20.70 12.80
N THR A 136 -7.79 -21.82 12.08
CA THR A 136 -6.59 -22.57 11.67
C THR A 136 -5.71 -21.80 10.68
N THR A 137 -6.32 -20.98 9.82
CA THR A 137 -5.59 -20.14 8.83
C THR A 137 -4.95 -18.90 9.47
N LYS A 138 -5.49 -18.40 10.58
CA LYS A 138 -4.88 -17.29 11.35
C LYS A 138 -3.77 -17.73 12.30
N ALA A 139 -3.72 -19.02 12.64
CA ALA A 139 -2.75 -19.60 13.58
C ALA A 139 -1.46 -20.10 12.90
N THR A 140 -1.44 -20.14 11.56
CA THR A 140 -0.26 -20.51 10.74
C THR A 140 0.37 -19.25 10.18
#